data_AF-A0A833ECV2-F1
#
_entry.id   AF-A0A833ECV2-F1
#
_cell.length_a   1.000
_cell.length_b   1.000
_cell.length_c   1.000
_cell.angle_alpha   90.00
_cell.angle_beta   90.00
_cell.angle_gamma   90.00
#
_symmetry.space_group_name_H-M   'P 1'
#
loop_
_entity.id
_entity.type
_entity.pdbx_description
1 polymer ?
#
loop_
_entity_poly.entity_id
_entity_poly.type
_entity_poly.pdbx_seq_one_letter_code
_entity_poly.pdbx_strand_id
1 'polypeptide(L)'
;MDYVSAPDLTSDVNVPSKVKVGRKCLIKVTVKNVDNEDADQFTVALYIDGKYIDSKSINQLIAGESGLVTFELVHMINSLS
;
A
#
# COMPACT_ATOMS: atom_id res chain seq x y z
N MET A 1 -26.86 -11.04 -19.65
CA MET A 1 -25.99 -11.24 -18.48
C MET A 1 -25.36 -9.89 -18.25
N ASP A 2 -25.82 -9.18 -17.24
CA ASP A 2 -25.36 -7.83 -16.97
C ASP A 2 -24.08 -7.96 -16.14
N TYR A 3 -22.94 -7.66 -16.76
CA TYR A 3 -21.67 -7.56 -16.05
C TYR A 3 -21.70 -6.22 -15.32
N VAL A 4 -21.73 -6.24 -13.99
CA VAL A 4 -21.47 -5.02 -13.22
C VAL A 4 -19.96 -4.81 -13.25
N SER A 5 -19.53 -3.71 -13.85
CA SER A 5 -18.14 -3.30 -13.79
C SER A 5 -17.81 -2.95 -12.33
N ALA A 6 -16.64 -3.34 -11.86
CA ALA A 6 -16.14 -2.99 -10.53
C ALA A 6 -14.76 -2.33 -10.71
N PRO A 7 -14.34 -1.46 -9.78
CA PRO A 7 -13.02 -0.86 -9.84
C PRO A 7 -11.92 -1.92 -9.82
N ASP A 8 -10.85 -1.70 -10.57
CA ASP A 8 -9.63 -2.52 -10.55
C ASP A 8 -8.49 -1.70 -9.95
N LEU A 9 -7.99 -2.13 -8.78
CA LEU A 9 -6.94 -1.45 -8.04
C LEU A 9 -5.62 -2.22 -8.16
N THR A 10 -4.62 -1.58 -8.74
CA THR A 10 -3.24 -2.10 -8.77
C THR A 10 -2.34 -1.32 -7.83
N SER A 11 -1.25 -1.95 -7.38
CA SER A 11 -0.27 -1.31 -6.49
C SER A 11 1.15 -1.54 -6.96
N ASP A 12 1.97 -0.49 -6.88
CA ASP A 12 3.41 -0.52 -7.07
C ASP A 12 4.10 -0.11 -5.76
N VAL A 13 5.06 -0.92 -5.33
CA VAL A 13 5.72 -0.74 -4.03
C VAL A 13 7.17 -0.34 -4.25
N ASN A 14 7.51 0.87 -3.80
CA ASN A 14 8.86 1.39 -3.78
C ASN A 14 9.46 1.25 -2.38
N VAL A 15 10.39 0.30 -2.25
CA VAL A 15 11.16 0.04 -1.03
C VAL A 15 12.62 0.43 -1.22
N PRO A 16 13.27 1.04 -0.21
CA PRO A 16 14.71 1.21 -0.21
C PRO A 16 15.44 -0.14 -0.28
N SER A 17 16.46 -0.25 -1.15
CA SER A 17 17.24 -1.49 -1.32
C SER A 17 18.10 -1.85 -0.11
N LYS A 18 18.29 -0.91 0.83
CA LYS A 18 19.02 -1.10 2.09
C LYS A 18 18.30 -0.36 3.20
N VAL A 19 18.08 -1.07 4.31
CA VAL A 19 17.53 -0.49 5.54
C VAL A 19 18.61 -0.53 6.60
N LYS A 20 18.80 0.57 7.33
CA LYS A 20 19.71 0.63 8.47
C LYS A 20 18.93 0.34 9.76
N VAL A 21 19.40 -0.64 10.53
CA VAL A 21 18.84 -0.97 11.84
C VAL A 21 18.75 0.29 12.72
N GLY A 22 17.63 0.44 13.42
CA GLY A 22 17.37 1.58 14.32
C GLY A 22 17.13 2.91 13.61
N ARG A 23 16.98 2.93 12.28
CA ARG A 23 16.60 4.12 11.51
C ARG A 23 15.23 3.95 10.87
N LYS A 24 14.54 5.08 10.72
CA LYS A 24 13.31 5.16 9.94
C LYS A 24 13.59 4.86 8.46
N CYS A 25 12.78 3.99 7.89
CA CYS A 25 12.70 3.64 6.49
C CYS A 25 11.31 4.06 5.99
N LEU A 26 11.27 4.66 4.81
CA LEU A 26 10.01 5.06 4.17
C LEU A 26 9.70 4.05 3.06
N ILE A 27 8.53 3.43 3.15
CA ILE A 27 7.99 2.56 2.10
C ILE A 27 6.88 3.35 1.42
N LYS A 28 7.01 3.55 0.12
CA LYS A 28 6.02 4.27 -0.69
C LYS A 28 5.24 3.27 -1.53
N VAL A 29 3.92 3.34 -1.47
CA VAL A 29 3.01 2.51 -2.25
C VAL A 29 2.18 3.43 -3.12
N THR A 30 2.31 3.29 -4.44
CA THR A 30 1.43 3.93 -5.41
C THR A 30 0.29 2.98 -5.69
N VAL A 31 -0.94 3.39 -5.42
CA VAL A 31 -2.15 2.64 -5.77
C VAL A 31 -2.80 3.34 -6.95
N LYS A 32 -3.22 2.60 -7.97
CA LYS A 32 -3.89 3.15 -9.15
C LYS A 32 -5.20 2.41 -9.40
N ASN A 33 -6.25 3.17 -9.69
CA ASN A 33 -7.46 2.64 -10.29
C ASN A 33 -7.27 2.57 -11.81
N VAL A 34 -7.24 1.37 -12.38
CA VAL A 34 -6.93 1.15 -13.79
C VAL A 34 -8.15 0.95 -14.67
N ASP A 35 -9.33 0.85 -14.06
CA ASP A 35 -10.61 0.69 -14.76
C ASP A 35 -11.44 1.98 -14.78
N ASN A 36 -12.64 1.90 -15.36
CA ASN A 36 -13.54 3.04 -15.57
C ASN A 36 -14.54 3.29 -14.43
N GLU A 37 -14.49 2.52 -13.36
CA GLU A 37 -15.39 2.67 -12.20
C GLU A 37 -14.64 3.27 -11.02
N ASP A 38 -15.30 4.15 -10.26
CA ASP A 38 -14.70 4.79 -9.09
C ASP A 38 -14.57 3.82 -7.92
N ALA A 39 -13.40 3.84 -7.27
CA ALA A 39 -13.20 3.13 -6.01
C ALA A 39 -13.58 4.04 -4.84
N ASP A 40 -14.60 3.62 -4.07
CA ASP A 40 -14.94 4.20 -2.77
C ASP A 40 -13.82 3.95 -1.73
N GLN A 41 -14.06 4.27 -0.46
CA GLN A 41 -13.06 4.11 0.59
C GLN A 41 -12.52 2.67 0.67
N PHE A 42 -11.19 2.54 0.63
CA PHE A 42 -10.50 1.27 0.77
C PHE A 42 -9.25 1.38 1.67
N THR A 43 -8.75 0.24 2.11
CA THR A 43 -7.58 0.13 3.00
C THR A 43 -6.39 -0.49 2.29
N VAL A 44 -5.23 0.15 2.39
CA VAL A 44 -3.93 -0.37 1.97
C VAL A 44 -3.21 -0.88 3.21
N ALA A 45 -2.90 -2.18 3.25
CA ALA A 45 -2.20 -2.81 4.38
C ALA A 45 -0.80 -3.27 3.98
N LEU A 46 0.19 -2.97 4.82
CA LEU A 46 1.58 -3.38 4.65
C LEU A 46 1.85 -4.65 5.46
N TYR A 47 2.39 -5.66 4.78
CA TYR A 47 2.88 -6.90 5.39
C TYR A 47 4.36 -7.09 5.07
N ILE A 48 5.14 -7.55 6.05
CA ILE A 48 6.53 -8.00 5.86
C ILE A 48 6.60 -9.46 6.29
N ASP A 49 7.04 -10.34 5.40
CA ASP A 49 7.09 -11.79 5.63
C ASP A 49 5.76 -12.37 6.15
N GLY A 50 4.64 -11.88 5.61
CA GLY A 50 3.29 -12.28 6.01
C GLY A 50 2.79 -11.66 7.32
N LYS A 51 3.62 -10.90 8.06
CA LYS A 51 3.22 -10.21 9.29
C LYS A 51 2.68 -8.82 9.00
N TYR A 52 1.48 -8.52 9.50
CA TYR A 52 0.89 -7.19 9.44
C TYR A 52 1.76 -6.16 10.16
N ILE A 53 2.04 -5.03 9.49
CA ILE A 53 2.85 -3.93 10.02
C ILE A 53 1.98 -2.71 10.33
N ASP A 54 1.25 -2.21 9.34
CA ASP A 54 0.42 -1.00 9.43
C ASP A 54 -0.58 -0.97 8.27
N SER A 55 -1.61 -0.11 8.36
CA SER A 55 -2.55 0.15 7.27
C SER A 55 -2.97 1.60 7.19
N LYS A 56 -3.34 2.04 5.99
CA LYS A 56 -3.79 3.41 5.71
C LYS A 56 -4.98 3.36 4.76
N SER A 57 -5.94 4.24 4.99
CA SER A 57 -7.13 4.34 4.13
C SER A 57 -6.93 5.41 3.06
N ILE A 58 -7.44 5.13 1.86
CA ILE A 58 -7.69 6.12 0.82
C ILE A 58 -9.21 6.27 0.74
N ASN A 59 -9.71 7.51 0.81
CA ASN A 59 -11.15 7.77 0.86
C ASN A 59 -11.85 7.52 -0.49
N GLN A 60 -11.14 7.73 -1.59
CA GLN A 60 -11.63 7.50 -2.95
C GLN A 60 -10.44 7.45 -3.92
N LEU A 61 -10.55 6.67 -5.00
CA LEU A 61 -9.80 6.86 -6.23
C LEU A 61 -10.77 6.80 -7.41
N ILE A 62 -10.98 7.93 -8.07
CA ILE A 62 -11.83 7.93 -9.27
C ILE A 62 -11.16 7.15 -10.40
N ALA A 63 -11.94 6.79 -11.42
CA ALA A 63 -11.45 6.10 -12.61
C ALA A 63 -10.15 6.72 -13.17
N GLY A 64 -9.11 5.90 -13.32
CA GLY A 64 -7.80 6.32 -13.83
C GLY A 64 -6.86 7.04 -12.84
N GLU A 65 -7.33 7.40 -11.64
CA GLU A 65 -6.55 8.13 -10.63
C GLU A 65 -5.49 7.25 -9.95
N SER A 66 -4.45 7.90 -9.38
CA SER A 66 -3.47 7.25 -8.52
C SER A 66 -3.32 7.97 -7.18
N GLY A 67 -3.22 7.20 -6.10
CA GLY A 67 -2.95 7.67 -4.74
C GLY A 67 -1.58 7.20 -4.24
N LEU A 68 -0.93 8.03 -3.43
CA LEU A 68 0.34 7.69 -2.77
C LEU A 68 0.13 7.45 -1.27
N VAL A 69 0.51 6.27 -0.81
CA VAL A 69 0.53 5.89 0.60
C VAL A 69 1.98 5.75 1.06
N THR A 70 2.34 6.34 2.20
CA THR A 70 3.68 6.20 2.79
C THR A 70 3.61 5.58 4.17
N PHE A 71 4.33 4.49 4.36
CA PHE A 71 4.51 3.80 5.64
C PHE A 71 5.89 4.13 6.22
N GLU A 72 5.93 4.37 7.54
CA GLU A 72 7.17 4.53 8.29
C GLU A 72 7.51 3.20 8.99
N LEU A 73 8.63 2.59 8.60
CA LEU A 73 9.15 1.39 9.23
C LEU A 73 10.40 1.72 10.04
N VAL A 74 10.46 1.27 11.30
CA VAL A 74 11.72 1.22 12.06
C VAL A 74 12.12 -0.24 12.21
N HIS A 75 13.17 -0.65 11.50
CA HIS A 75 13.70 -2.00 11.66
C HIS A 75 14.46 -2.08 12.98
N MET A 76 13.85 -2.73 13.97
CA MET A 76 14.46 -3.05 15.25
C MET A 76 15.15 -4.40 15.12
N ILE A 77 16.33 -4.55 15.72
CA ILE A 77 16.95 -5.86 15.93
C ILE A 77 16.04 -6.67 16.84
N ASN A 78 15.36 -7.69 16.28
CA ASN A 78 14.80 -8.75 17.10
C ASN A 78 15.98 -9.63 17.54
N SER A 79 16.34 -9.57 18.81
CA SER A 79 17.19 -10.59 19.42
C SER A 79 16.51 -11.94 19.21
N LEU A 80 17.15 -12.85 18.48
CA LEU A 80 16.74 -14.25 18.39
C LEU A 80 16.73 -14.81 19.83
N SER A 81 15.55 -15.27 20.28
CA SER A 81 15.41 -16.14 21.45
C SER A 81 15.59 -17.59 21.02
#